data_AF-A0A0D6JK00-F1
#
_entry.id   AF-A0A0D6JK00-F1
#
_cell.length_a   1.000
_cell.length_b   1.000
_cell.length_c   1.000
_cell.angle_alpha   90.00
_cell.angle_beta   90.00
_cell.angle_gamma   90.00
#
_symmetry.space_group_name_H-M   'P 1'
#
loop_
_entity.id
_entity.type
_entity.pdbx_description
1 polymer ?
#
loop_
_entity_poly.entity_id
_entity_poly.type
_entity_poly.pdbx_seq_one_letter_code
_entity_poly.pdbx_strand_id
1 'polypeptide(L)'
;MFRTFATVAGASLLLVGMSAVQAQAWERLGTRMVSDKMETDSVSGVGEGRFSQIRLCVARRAVHFRDVDVVFGNGGKQDVKVRKRIGPGACTRAIDLKGNKRRVRRVVMRYKTIRTKGPQAVVTVFAR
;
A
#
# COMPACT_ATOMS: atom_id res chain seq x y z
N MET A 1 -25.95 -58.45 -46.69
CA MET A 1 -25.19 -57.32 -47.26
C MET A 1 -25.08 -56.21 -46.23
N PHE A 2 -23.85 -55.69 -46.03
CA PHE A 2 -23.45 -54.33 -45.62
C PHE A 2 -24.10 -53.72 -44.36
N ARG A 3 -23.35 -53.61 -43.23
CA ARG A 3 -22.48 -52.46 -42.82
C ARG A 3 -23.34 -51.20 -42.54
N THR A 4 -23.30 -50.49 -41.40
CA THR A 4 -22.18 -50.04 -40.56
C THR A 4 -22.72 -49.17 -39.39
N PHE A 5 -22.06 -49.22 -38.21
CA PHE A 5 -21.55 -48.12 -37.35
C PHE A 5 -22.21 -46.71 -37.46
N ALA A 6 -22.45 -45.89 -36.42
CA ALA A 6 -21.45 -45.43 -35.45
C ALA A 6 -22.02 -44.48 -34.35
N THR A 7 -21.49 -44.64 -33.13
CA THR A 7 -20.93 -43.63 -32.21
C THR A 7 -21.81 -42.61 -31.48
N VAL A 8 -21.83 -42.79 -30.15
CA VAL A 8 -22.03 -41.79 -29.09
C VAL A 8 -20.93 -40.73 -29.18
N ALA A 9 -21.29 -39.45 -29.34
CA ALA A 9 -20.37 -38.33 -29.20
C ALA A 9 -20.71 -37.55 -27.93
N GLY A 10 -20.03 -37.88 -26.83
CA GLY A 10 -20.05 -37.11 -25.59
C GLY A 10 -19.28 -35.81 -25.77
N ALA A 11 -19.96 -34.68 -25.67
CA ALA A 11 -19.33 -33.37 -25.67
C ALA A 11 -18.88 -33.02 -24.25
N SER A 12 -17.62 -33.35 -23.93
CA SER A 12 -16.96 -32.92 -22.69
C SER A 12 -16.54 -31.46 -22.82
N LEU A 13 -17.31 -30.55 -22.21
CA LEU A 13 -16.97 -29.13 -22.12
C LEU A 13 -15.92 -28.93 -21.01
N LEU A 14 -14.65 -28.82 -21.38
CA LEU A 14 -13.58 -28.44 -20.46
C LEU A 14 -13.67 -26.94 -20.15
N LEU A 15 -14.27 -26.60 -19.00
CA LEU A 15 -14.21 -25.25 -18.43
C LEU A 15 -12.79 -24.99 -17.92
N VAL A 16 -11.96 -24.37 -18.76
CA VAL A 16 -10.64 -23.88 -18.35
C VAL A 16 -10.86 -22.72 -17.38
N GLY A 17 -10.53 -22.92 -16.10
CA GLY A 17 -10.62 -21.91 -15.06
C GLY A 17 -9.69 -20.73 -15.35
N MET A 18 -10.26 -19.57 -15.68
CA MET A 18 -9.53 -18.31 -15.73
C MET A 18 -9.23 -17.86 -14.30
N SER A 19 -8.03 -18.18 -13.81
CA SER A 19 -7.51 -17.58 -12.58
C SER A 19 -7.28 -16.09 -12.82
N ALA A 20 -8.24 -15.26 -12.39
CA ALA A 20 -8.04 -13.81 -12.36
C ALA A 20 -6.91 -13.50 -11.38
N VAL A 21 -5.74 -13.11 -11.91
CA VAL A 21 -4.69 -12.47 -11.11
C VAL A 21 -5.29 -11.16 -10.60
N GLN A 22 -5.85 -11.18 -9.40
CA GLN A 22 -6.32 -9.97 -8.73
C GLN A 22 -5.09 -9.11 -8.46
N ALA A 23 -4.88 -8.10 -9.32
CA ALA A 23 -3.94 -7.04 -9.03
C ALA A 23 -4.38 -6.41 -7.71
N GLN A 24 -3.61 -6.64 -6.65
CA GLN A 24 -3.95 -6.20 -5.30
C GLN A 24 -4.11 -4.66 -5.32
N ALA A 25 -5.35 -4.20 -5.19
CA ALA A 25 -5.66 -2.77 -5.20
C ALA A 25 -4.99 -2.09 -4.00
N TRP A 26 -4.65 -0.81 -4.13
CA TRP A 26 -4.10 -0.05 -3.02
C TRP A 26 -5.18 0.17 -1.96
N GLU A 27 -5.03 -0.49 -0.81
CA GLU A 27 -5.86 -0.32 0.37
C GLU A 27 -5.36 0.85 1.22
N ARG A 28 -6.26 1.63 1.81
CA ARG A 28 -5.90 2.72 2.71
C ARG A 28 -5.65 2.19 4.13
N LEU A 29 -4.42 2.27 4.60
CA LEU A 29 -4.06 1.92 5.98
C LEU A 29 -4.54 2.98 6.98
N GLY A 30 -4.45 4.26 6.60
CA GLY A 30 -4.90 5.34 7.46
C GLY A 30 -4.47 6.72 6.95
N THR A 31 -4.97 7.75 7.61
CA THR A 31 -4.74 9.16 7.26
C THR A 31 -4.33 9.93 8.51
N ARG A 32 -3.41 10.89 8.36
CA ARG A 32 -2.93 11.74 9.44
C ARG A 32 -2.76 13.17 8.97
N MET A 33 -3.25 14.09 9.79
CA MET A 33 -2.92 15.50 9.66
C MET A 33 -1.57 15.75 10.32
N VAL A 34 -0.62 16.29 9.55
CA VAL A 34 0.77 16.50 9.96
C VAL A 34 0.84 17.68 10.93
N SER A 35 1.47 17.44 12.08
CA SER A 35 1.69 18.49 13.08
C SER A 35 2.59 19.61 12.54
N ASP A 36 2.30 20.83 12.96
CA ASP A 36 3.14 22.02 12.81
C ASP A 36 4.02 22.29 14.04
N LYS A 37 3.92 21.43 15.07
CA LYS A 37 4.68 21.54 16.33
C LYS A 37 5.63 20.37 16.52
N MET A 38 5.19 19.16 16.20
CA MET A 38 5.97 17.93 16.29
C MET A 38 6.64 17.61 14.95
N GLU A 39 7.81 16.97 14.99
CA GLU A 39 8.51 16.50 13.78
C GLU A 39 8.22 15.02 13.46
N THR A 40 7.44 14.34 14.31
CA THR A 40 7.13 12.92 14.18
C THR A 40 5.65 12.68 14.36
N ASP A 41 5.06 11.96 13.41
CA ASP A 41 3.71 11.42 13.51
C ASP A 41 3.70 9.94 13.17
N SER A 42 2.58 9.29 13.46
CA SER A 42 2.36 7.92 13.06
C SER A 42 0.96 7.66 12.55
N VAL A 43 0.89 6.81 11.54
CA VAL A 43 -0.36 6.26 10.99
C VAL A 43 -0.42 4.79 11.39
N SER A 44 -1.43 4.42 12.17
CA SER A 44 -1.68 3.01 12.48
C SER A 44 -2.21 2.29 11.24
N GLY A 45 -1.73 1.08 11.00
CA GLY A 45 -2.33 0.21 10.00
C GLY A 45 -3.64 -0.36 10.54
N VAL A 46 -4.73 -0.11 9.85
CA VAL A 46 -6.03 -0.72 10.17
C VAL A 46 -6.08 -2.11 9.51
N GLY A 47 -6.51 -3.13 10.27
CA GLY A 47 -6.86 -4.46 9.73
C GLY A 47 -5.86 -5.60 9.94
N GLU A 48 -6.21 -6.74 9.34
CA GLU A 48 -5.46 -8.01 9.36
C GLU A 48 -4.69 -8.29 8.05
N GLY A 49 -4.81 -7.37 7.08
CA GLY A 49 -4.19 -7.50 5.76
C GLY A 49 -2.66 -7.67 5.79
N ARG A 50 -2.15 -8.43 4.82
CA ARG A 50 -0.72 -8.67 4.62
C ARG A 50 -0.27 -8.03 3.32
N PHE A 51 0.59 -7.03 3.44
CA PHE A 51 0.96 -6.17 2.32
C PHE A 51 2.40 -6.43 1.88
N SER A 52 2.61 -6.29 0.58
CA SER A 52 3.92 -6.37 -0.08
C SER A 52 4.55 -5.00 -0.28
N GLN A 53 3.74 -3.96 -0.42
CA GLN A 53 4.20 -2.61 -0.73
C GLN A 53 3.39 -1.56 0.03
N ILE A 54 4.01 -0.40 0.26
CA ILE A 54 3.34 0.81 0.74
C ILE A 54 3.62 2.00 -0.17
N ARG A 55 2.79 3.03 -0.05
CA ARG A 55 3.06 4.38 -0.54
C ARG A 55 2.41 5.43 0.35
N LEU A 56 3.01 6.61 0.41
CA LEU A 56 2.49 7.75 1.16
C LEU A 56 2.05 8.82 0.17
N CYS A 57 0.80 9.26 0.28
CA CYS A 57 0.23 10.32 -0.56
C CYS A 57 -0.03 11.57 0.27
N VAL A 58 0.38 12.73 -0.25
CA VAL A 58 0.31 14.02 0.44
C VAL A 58 -0.79 14.88 -0.17
N ALA A 59 -1.59 15.54 0.66
CA ALA A 59 -2.62 16.48 0.27
C ALA A 59 -2.52 17.80 1.06
N ARG A 60 -3.17 18.84 0.53
CA ARG A 60 -3.25 20.22 1.03
C ARG A 60 -1.93 21.01 1.06
N ARG A 61 -0.86 20.45 1.60
CA ARG A 61 0.45 21.11 1.73
C ARG A 61 1.59 20.12 1.59
N ALA A 62 2.71 20.57 1.02
CA ALA A 62 3.88 19.73 0.85
C ALA A 62 4.48 19.28 2.20
N VAL A 63 5.07 18.09 2.21
CA VAL A 63 5.77 17.51 3.38
C VAL A 63 7.21 17.20 2.99
N HIS A 64 8.16 17.63 3.81
CA HIS A 64 9.58 17.30 3.67
C HIS A 64 9.89 16.11 4.57
N PHE A 65 9.76 14.89 4.03
CA PHE A 65 10.07 13.68 4.80
C PHE A 65 11.58 13.58 5.02
N ARG A 66 11.99 13.49 6.29
CA ARG A 66 13.36 13.14 6.68
C ARG A 66 13.53 11.64 6.73
N ASP A 67 12.53 10.94 7.24
CA ASP A 67 12.61 9.50 7.40
C ASP A 67 11.22 8.87 7.52
N VAL A 68 11.12 7.61 7.14
CA VAL A 68 9.88 6.83 7.27
C VAL A 68 10.24 5.41 7.69
N ASP A 69 9.69 4.98 8.82
CA ASP A 69 9.84 3.63 9.34
C ASP A 69 8.51 2.89 9.27
N VAL A 70 8.53 1.67 8.75
CA VAL A 70 7.41 0.73 8.86
C VAL A 70 7.66 -0.17 10.06
N VAL A 71 6.68 -0.24 10.96
CA VAL A 71 6.66 -1.19 12.06
C VAL A 71 5.65 -2.29 11.73
N PHE A 72 6.13 -3.52 11.66
CA PHE A 72 5.31 -4.68 11.34
C PHE A 72 4.54 -5.21 12.56
N GLY A 73 3.55 -6.07 12.31
CA GLY A 73 2.74 -6.72 13.34
C GLY A 73 3.57 -7.51 14.35
N ASN A 74 4.68 -8.11 13.91
CA ASN A 74 5.62 -8.86 14.77
C ASN A 74 6.66 -7.97 15.48
N GLY A 75 6.54 -6.64 15.40
CA GLY A 75 7.48 -5.70 16.03
C GLY A 75 8.73 -5.37 15.20
N GLY A 76 9.00 -6.11 14.12
CA GLY A 76 10.10 -5.81 13.20
C GLY A 76 9.95 -4.43 12.56
N LYS A 77 11.08 -3.80 12.21
CA LYS A 77 11.13 -2.44 11.64
C LYS A 77 11.84 -2.41 10.29
N GLN A 78 11.43 -1.49 9.43
CA GLN A 78 12.09 -1.22 8.16
C GLN A 78 12.12 0.30 7.88
N ASP A 79 13.32 0.87 7.75
CA ASP A 79 13.54 2.19 7.13
C ASP A 79 13.33 2.07 5.62
N VAL A 80 12.42 2.89 5.07
CA VAL A 80 12.07 2.89 3.64
C VAL A 80 12.67 4.07 2.84
N LYS A 81 13.53 4.87 3.45
CA LYS A 81 14.39 5.90 2.87
C LYS A 81 13.69 6.86 1.89
N VAL A 82 12.54 7.43 2.27
CA VAL A 82 11.85 8.40 1.41
C VAL A 82 12.65 9.69 1.23
N ARG A 83 13.23 10.25 2.33
CA ARG A 83 14.17 11.40 2.36
C ARG A 83 13.94 12.49 1.27
N LYS A 84 12.68 12.91 1.06
CA LYS A 84 12.29 13.77 -0.06
C LYS A 84 11.11 14.68 0.29
N ARG A 85 11.04 15.83 -0.38
CA ARG A 85 9.85 16.69 -0.42
C ARG A 85 8.79 16.11 -1.35
N ILE A 86 7.61 15.83 -0.82
CA ILE A 86 6.44 15.40 -1.58
C ILE A 86 5.42 16.55 -1.59
N GLY A 87 4.99 16.95 -2.78
CA GLY A 87 4.02 18.02 -2.99
C GLY A 87 2.57 17.57 -2.74
N PRO A 88 1.63 18.51 -2.57
CA PRO A 88 0.20 18.18 -2.53
C PRO A 88 -0.23 17.51 -3.84
N GLY A 89 -1.07 16.49 -3.75
CA GLY A 89 -1.53 15.68 -4.89
C GLY A 89 -0.52 14.61 -5.35
N ALA A 90 0.68 14.56 -4.76
CA ALA A 90 1.71 13.59 -5.13
C ALA A 90 1.82 12.47 -4.09
N CYS A 91 2.30 11.31 -4.56
CA CYS A 91 2.64 10.17 -3.72
C CYS A 91 4.14 9.85 -3.83
N THR A 92 4.67 9.14 -2.84
CA THR A 92 5.95 8.45 -3.00
C THR A 92 5.84 7.38 -4.09
N ARG A 93 6.99 6.87 -4.53
CA ARG A 93 7.05 5.59 -5.25
C ARG A 93 6.39 4.47 -4.43
N ALA A 94 6.06 3.37 -5.10
CA ALA A 94 5.82 2.11 -4.40
C ALA A 94 7.10 1.68 -3.68
N ILE A 95 6.94 1.26 -2.43
CA ILE A 95 8.02 0.88 -1.53
C ILE A 95 7.77 -0.56 -1.11
N ASP A 96 8.69 -1.45 -1.45
CA ASP A 96 8.61 -2.86 -1.08
C ASP A 96 8.86 -3.07 0.42
N LEU A 97 8.00 -3.88 1.03
CA LEU A 97 8.12 -4.34 2.40
C LEU A 97 8.93 -5.64 2.45
N LYS A 98 9.86 -5.71 3.40
CA LYS A 98 10.73 -6.88 3.58
C LYS A 98 9.95 -8.10 4.08
N GLY A 99 10.27 -9.25 3.51
CA GLY A 99 9.80 -10.55 4.00
C GLY A 99 8.37 -10.90 3.62
N ASN A 100 8.05 -10.80 2.34
CA ASN A 100 6.91 -11.42 1.64
C ASN A 100 5.57 -11.33 2.41
N LYS A 101 4.78 -10.29 2.13
CA LYS A 101 3.43 -10.06 2.68
C LYS A 101 3.41 -9.96 4.21
N ARG A 102 3.64 -8.75 4.74
CA ARG A 102 3.68 -8.45 6.18
C ARG A 102 2.44 -7.67 6.62
N ARG A 103 1.99 -7.93 7.84
CA ARG A 103 1.03 -7.04 8.52
C ARG A 103 1.75 -5.75 8.92
N VAL A 104 1.21 -4.60 8.56
CA VAL A 104 1.72 -3.29 8.95
C VAL A 104 1.01 -2.85 10.24
N ARG A 105 1.76 -2.68 11.34
CA ARG A 105 1.21 -2.19 12.61
C ARG A 105 1.07 -0.67 12.59
N ARG A 106 2.13 0.03 12.17
CA ARG A 106 2.12 1.48 12.02
C ARG A 106 3.24 1.93 11.08
N VAL A 107 3.04 3.07 10.44
CA VAL A 107 4.05 3.81 9.71
C VAL A 107 4.40 5.05 10.51
N VAL A 108 5.68 5.22 10.84
CA VAL A 108 6.22 6.37 11.57
C VAL A 108 6.87 7.29 10.57
N MET A 109 6.46 8.55 10.58
CA MET A 109 6.92 9.57 9.64
C MET A 109 7.68 10.63 10.41
N ARG A 110 8.95 10.86 10.06
CA ARG A 110 9.74 11.98 10.54
C ARG A 110 9.85 13.01 9.42
N TYR A 111 9.54 14.26 9.71
CA TYR A 111 9.49 15.33 8.71
C TYR A 111 10.03 16.64 9.28
N LYS A 112 10.43 17.55 8.39
CA LYS A 112 10.78 18.92 8.78
C LYS A 112 9.49 19.69 9.09
N THR A 113 9.36 20.17 10.31
CA THR A 113 8.26 21.04 10.70
C THR A 113 8.33 22.36 9.94
N ILE A 114 7.18 22.80 9.40
CA ILE A 114 7.04 24.10 8.74
C ILE A 114 6.08 24.95 9.56
N ARG A 115 6.61 25.96 10.25
CA ARG A 115 5.87 26.91 11.06
C ARG A 115 5.41 28.08 10.18
N THR A 116 4.40 27.84 9.36
CA THR A 116 3.84 28.85 8.47
C THR A 116 2.32 28.82 8.55
N LYS A 117 1.69 29.98 8.45
CA LYS A 117 0.22 30.12 8.38
C LYS A 117 -0.34 29.31 7.20
N GLY A 118 -1.55 28.79 7.34
CA GLY A 118 -2.26 28.02 6.30
C GLY A 118 -2.57 26.58 6.70
N PRO A 119 -3.17 25.79 5.79
CA PRO A 119 -3.65 24.44 6.11
C PRO A 119 -2.49 23.48 6.41
N GLN A 120 -2.69 22.61 7.41
CA GLN A 120 -1.76 21.51 7.68
C GLN A 120 -1.75 20.50 6.53
N ALA A 121 -0.60 19.86 6.30
CA ALA A 121 -0.52 18.77 5.34
C ALA A 121 -1.33 17.56 5.82
N VAL A 122 -1.88 16.79 4.89
CA VAL A 122 -2.55 15.52 5.17
C VAL A 122 -1.78 14.42 4.47
N VAL A 123 -1.38 13.40 5.21
CA VAL A 123 -0.69 12.22 4.69
C VAL A 123 -1.60 11.02 4.80
N THR A 124 -1.84 10.33 3.69
CA THR A 124 -2.55 9.06 3.66
C THR A 124 -1.58 7.96 3.28
N VAL A 125 -1.58 6.88 4.05
CA VAL A 125 -0.77 5.70 3.80
C VAL A 125 -1.63 4.67 3.10
N PHE A 126 -1.15 4.17 1.96
CA PHE A 126 -1.75 3.06 1.25
C PHE A 126 -0.82 1.85 1.24
N ALA A 127 -1.39 0.66 1.15
CA ALA A 127 -0.66 -0.59 1.07
C ALA A 127 -1.33 -1.56 0.10
N ARG A 128 -0.54 -2.47 -0.47
CA ARG A 128 -1.03 -3.59 -1.27
C ARG A 128 -0.15 -4.81 -1.09
#